data_AF-A0A520P1Q8-F1
#
_entry.id   AF-A0A520P1Q8-F1
#
_cell.length_a   1.000
_cell.length_b   1.000
_cell.length_c   1.000
_cell.angle_alpha   90.00
_cell.angle_beta   90.00
_cell.angle_gamma   90.00
#
_symmetry.space_group_name_H-M   'P 1'
#
loop_
_entity.id
_entity.type
_entity.pdbx_description
1 polymer ?
#
loop_
_entity_poly.entity_id
_entity_poly.type
_entity_poly.pdbx_seq_one_letter_code
_entity_poly.pdbx_strand_id
1 'polypeptide(L)' 'MKIHLCVVGKLRNGPEKDLVDDYLNRFEKIGRSYGLGPVSVVEV' A
#
# COMPACT_ATOMS: atom_id res chain seq x y z
N MET A 1 -10.15 -2.82 10.34
CA MET A 1 -9.90 -3.95 9.41
C MET A 1 -8.45 -3.95 8.96
N LYS A 2 -7.83 -5.12 8.73
CA LYS A 2 -6.44 -5.23 8.23
C LYS A 2 -6.44 -5.49 6.73
N ILE A 3 -5.68 -4.71 5.97
CA ILE A 3 -5.55 -4.90 4.51
C ILE A 3 -4.15 -5.39 4.20
N HIS A 4 -4.08 -6.50 3.47
CA HIS A 4 -2.84 -7.08 2.97
C HIS A 4 -2.85 -7.04 1.45
N LEU A 5 -1.82 -6.42 0.86
CA LEU A 5 -1.61 -6.39 -0.57
C LEU A 5 -0.61 -7.51 -0.90
N CYS A 6 -1.12 -8.67 -1.31
CA CYS A 6 -0.30 -9.82 -1.69
C CYS A 6 0.00 -9.77 -3.19
N VAL A 7 1.23 -9.43 -3.55
CA VAL A 7 1.69 -9.29 -4.94
C VAL A 7 2.83 -10.24 -5.22
N VAL A 8 2.93 -10.70 -6.47
CA VAL A 8 4.01 -11.57 -6.92
C VAL A 8 5.07 -10.73 -7.63
N GLY A 9 6.32 -10.87 -7.20
CA GLY A 9 7.45 -10.11 -7.70
C GLY A 9 7.66 -8.77 -6.99
N LYS A 10 8.90 -8.29 -7.05
CA LYS A 10 9.33 -7.05 -6.39
C LYS A 10 9.27 -5.87 -7.36
N LEU A 11 8.55 -4.81 -6.99
CA LEU A 11 8.55 -3.56 -7.75
C LEU A 11 9.95 -2.95 -7.73
N ARG A 12 10.51 -2.76 -8.93
CA ARG A 12 11.78 -2.05 -9.11
C ARG A 12 11.59 -0.57 -8.79
N ASN A 13 12.68 0.11 -8.42
CA ASN A 13 12.65 1.57 -8.33
C ASN A 13 12.29 2.15 -9.71
N GLY A 14 11.21 2.91 -9.76
CA GLY A 14 10.64 3.44 -10.99
C GLY A 14 9.31 4.15 -10.72
N PRO A 15 8.75 4.82 -11.74
CA PRO A 15 7.53 5.62 -11.60
C PRO A 15 6.31 4.81 -11.13
N GLU A 16 6.28 3.51 -11.43
CA GLU A 16 5.23 2.60 -10.97
C GLU A 16 5.26 2.40 -9.46
N LYS A 17 6.47 2.29 -8.88
CA LYS A 17 6.66 2.16 -7.44
C LYS A 17 6.30 3.46 -6.72
N ASP A 18 6.78 4.60 -7.22
CA ASP A 18 6.43 5.92 -6.67
C ASP A 18 4.90 6.15 -6.66
N LEU A 19 4.22 5.73 -7.73
CA LEU A 19 2.77 5.81 -7.81
C LEU A 19 2.11 4.96 -6.73
N VAL A 20 2.55 3.71 -6.56
CA VAL A 20 2.04 2.82 -5.51
C VAL A 20 2.26 3.42 -4.13
N ASP A 21 3.48 3.90 -3.84
CA ASP A 21 3.82 4.50 -2.55
C ASP A 21 2.98 5.76 -2.26
N ASP A 22 2.68 6.60 -3.25
CA ASP A 22 1.79 7.76 -3.09
C ASP A 22 0.35 7.33 -2.71
N TYR A 23 -0.20 6.31 -3.38
CA TYR A 23 -1.54 5.82 -3.07
C TYR A 23 -1.62 5.12 -1.70
N LEU A 24 -0.59 4.37 -1.30
CA LEU A 24 -0.54 3.78 0.04
C LEU A 24 -0.47 4.86 1.12
N ASN A 25 0.30 5.92 0.90
CA ASN A 25 0.36 7.08 1.81
C ASN A 25 -0.99 7.80 1.93
N ARG A 26 -1.72 7.99 0.82
CA ARG A 26 -3.07 8.56 0.85
C ARG A 26 -4.05 7.65 1.59
N PHE A 27 -3.95 6.34 1.36
CA PHE A 27 -4.76 5.35 2.05
C PHE A 27 -4.52 5.39 3.56
N GLU A 28 -3.28 5.49 4.04
CA GLU A 28 -3.00 5.57 5.48
C GLU A 28 -3.58 6.82 6.16
N LYS A 29 -3.62 7.94 5.43
CA LYS A 29 -4.18 9.21 5.93
C LYS A 29 -5.70 9.16 6.05
N ILE A 30 -6.37 8.58 5.05
CA ILE A 30 -7.83 8.54 4.99
C ILE A 30 -8.36 7.33 5.77
N GLY A 31 -7.79 6.15 5.54
CA GLY A 31 -8.22 4.86 6.07
C GLY A 31 -8.32 4.82 7.60
N ARG A 32 -7.40 5.49 8.31
CA ARG A 32 -7.45 5.61 9.77
C ARG A 32 -8.78 6.17 10.28
N SER A 33 -9.31 7.21 9.63
CA SER A 33 -10.60 7.81 10.00
C SER A 33 -11.79 6.90 9.71
N TYR A 34 -11.64 5.96 8.77
CA TYR A 34 -12.66 4.97 8.40
C TYR A 34 -12.48 3.62 9.10
N GLY A 35 -11.57 3.51 10.09
CA GLY A 35 -11.29 2.24 10.77
C GLY A 35 -10.60 1.18 9.90
N LEU A 36 -10.10 1.60 8.73
CA LEU A 36 -9.23 0.83 7.87
C LEU A 36 -7.81 1.00 8.41
N GLY A 37 -7.24 -0.09 8.93
CA GLY A 37 -5.91 -0.09 9.52
C GLY A 37 -4.81 0.08 8.47
N PRO A 38 -3.53 0.09 8.89
CA PRO A 38 -2.42 0.21 7.97
C PRO A 38 -2.44 -0.92 6.94
N VAL A 39 -2.08 -0.59 5.70
CA VAL A 39 -1.94 -1.55 4.61
C VAL A 39 -0.57 -2.21 4.70
N SER A 40 -0.52 -3.53 4.64
CA SER A 40 0.74 -4.27 4.59
C SER A 40 0.95 -4.80 3.17
N VAL A 41 2.05 -4.39 2.54
CA VAL A 41 2.45 -4.93 1.24
C VAL A 41 3.28 -6.19 1.47
N VAL A 42 2.83 -7.30 0.89
CA VAL A 42 3.48 -8.60 0.93
C VAL A 42 3.90 -8.94 -0.50
N GLU A 43 5.19 -8.80 -0.78
CA GLU A 43 5.79 -9.20 -2.05
C GLU A 43 6.27 -10.67 -1.93
N VAL A 44 5.77 -11.55 -2.80
CA VAL A 44 6.09 -13.00 -2.86
C VAL A 44 6.91 -13.32 -4.09
#